data_AF-A0A0A6S356-F1
#
_entry.id   AF-A0A0A6S356-F1
#
_cell.length_a   1.000
_cell.length_b   1.000
_cell.length_c   1.000
_cell.angle_alpha   90.00
_cell.angle_beta   90.00
_cell.angle_gamma   90.00
#
_symmetry.space_group_name_H-M   'P 1'
#
loop_
_entity.id
_entity.type
_entity.pdbx_description
1 polymer ?
#
loop_
_entity_poly.entity_id
_entity_poly.type
_entity_poly.pdbx_seq_one_letter_code
_entity_poly.pdbx_strand_id
1 'polypeptide(L)' 'MNWEDNGKNIQEIFGCYTIADIWTFVRAEISEIDSDCPVAIFEHSREYDESTEIETILKILKSIVERIY' A
#
# COMPACT_ATOMS: atom_id res chain seq x y z
N MET A 1 -22.17 9.11 -24.66
CA MET A 1 -21.33 8.37 -23.69
C MET A 1 -20.72 9.42 -22.79
N ASN A 2 -21.23 9.57 -21.58
CA ASN A 2 -20.70 10.51 -20.58
C ASN A 2 -19.40 9.89 -20.05
N TRP A 3 -18.27 10.36 -20.55
CA TRP A 3 -16.95 10.06 -20.01
C TRP A 3 -16.59 11.12 -18.98
N GLU A 4 -17.48 11.38 -18.00
CA GLU A 4 -17.10 12.22 -16.87
C GLU A 4 -15.94 11.51 -16.15
N ASP A 5 -14.73 11.95 -16.49
CA ASP A 5 -13.51 11.74 -15.73
C ASP A 5 -13.80 12.32 -14.36
N ASN A 6 -14.29 11.47 -13.45
CA ASN A 6 -14.45 11.80 -12.05
C ASN A 6 -13.04 12.05 -11.52
N GLY A 7 -12.57 13.28 -11.66
CA GLY A 7 -11.21 13.77 -11.41
C GLY A 7 -10.75 13.71 -9.96
N LYS A 8 -11.11 12.65 -9.24
CA LYS A 8 -10.40 12.22 -8.06
C LYS A 8 -9.14 11.52 -8.55
N ASN A 9 -8.05 12.28 -8.60
CA ASN A 9 -6.69 11.74 -8.71
C ASN A 9 -6.41 10.89 -7.46
N ILE A 10 -6.94 9.66 -7.46
CA ILE A 10 -6.74 8.65 -6.41
C ILE A 10 -5.53 7.83 -6.83
N GLN A 11 -4.50 7.87 -6.01
CA GLN A 11 -3.29 7.09 -6.18
C GLN A 11 -3.28 5.96 -5.16
N GLU A 12 -3.10 4.74 -5.66
CA GLU A 12 -2.86 3.59 -4.82
C GLU A 12 -1.35 3.47 -4.55
N ILE A 13 -0.98 3.42 -3.28
CA ILE A 13 0.41 3.27 -2.83
C ILE A 13 0.51 2.04 -1.94
N PHE A 14 1.57 1.27 -2.14
CA PHE A 14 1.92 0.13 -1.31
C PHE A 14 3.23 0.40 -0.57
N GLY A 15 3.29 0.00 0.69
CA GLY A 15 4.47 0.12 1.53
C GLY A 15 4.53 -0.97 2.60
N CYS A 16 5.58 -0.94 3.40
CA CYS A 16 5.72 -1.79 4.57
C CYS A 16 6.64 -1.11 5.60
N TYR A 17 6.50 -1.51 6.85
CA TYR A 17 7.40 -1.12 7.93
C TYR A 17 7.64 -2.31 8.86
N THR A 18 8.68 -2.20 9.69
CA THR A 18 8.99 -3.20 10.70
C THR A 18 9.05 -2.59 12.10
N ILE A 19 8.59 -3.36 13.09
CA ILE A 19 8.79 -3.07 14.52
C ILE A 19 9.30 -4.34 15.16
N ALA A 20 10.53 -4.33 15.67
CA ALA A 20 11.17 -5.52 16.29
C ALA A 20 11.07 -6.78 15.41
N ASP A 21 11.46 -6.65 14.14
CA ASP A 21 11.46 -7.73 13.13
C ASP A 21 10.06 -8.29 12.78
N ILE A 22 9.00 -7.60 13.21
CA ILE A 22 7.63 -7.85 12.81
C ILE A 22 7.27 -6.92 11.66
N TRP A 23 6.94 -7.51 10.52
CA TRP A 23 6.56 -6.82 9.29
C TRP A 23 5.06 -6.54 9.25
N THR A 24 4.72 -5.30 8.89
CA THR A 24 3.34 -4.90 8.55
C THR A 24 3.33 -4.26 7.17
N PHE A 25 2.45 -4.75 6.31
CA PHE A 25 2.25 -4.20 4.97
C PHE A 25 1.11 -3.19 4.99
N VAL A 26 1.24 -2.16 4.16
CA VAL A 26 0.30 -1.04 4.10
C VAL A 26 -0.14 -0.83 2.66
N ARG A 27 -1.44 -0.69 2.47
CA ARG A 27 -2.06 -0.16 1.25
C ARG A 27 -2.67 1.19 1.61
N ALA A 28 -2.41 2.20 0.79
CA ALA A 28 -2.97 3.52 0.95
C ALA A 28 -3.67 3.96 -0.33
N GLU A 29 -4.88 4.48 -0.20
CA GLU A 29 -5.53 5.27 -1.24
C GLU A 29 -5.39 6.74 -0.88
N ILE A 30 -4.65 7.49 -1.70
CA ILE A 30 -4.44 8.92 -1.51
C ILE A 30 -5.21 9.69 -2.57
N SER A 31 -6.14 10.54 -2.14
CA SER A 31 -6.81 11.49 -3.02
C SER A 31 -6.24 12.89 -2.85
N GLU A 32 -6.17 13.62 -3.97
CA GLU A 32 -5.72 15.02 -3.99
C GLU A 32 -4.27 15.17 -3.49
N ILE A 33 -3.37 14.28 -3.93
CA ILE A 33 -1.99 14.21 -3.42
C ILE A 33 -1.19 15.53 -3.55
N ASP A 34 -1.51 16.33 -4.57
CA ASP A 34 -0.87 17.62 -4.85
C ASP A 34 -1.55 18.81 -4.14
N SER A 35 -2.58 18.55 -3.34
CA SER A 35 -3.29 19.56 -2.53
C SER A 35 -2.52 19.89 -1.26
N ASP A 36 -2.79 21.07 -0.68
CA ASP A 36 -2.30 21.42 0.66
C ASP A 36 -2.82 20.46 1.75
N CYS A 37 -3.95 19.80 1.50
CA CYS A 37 -4.61 18.87 2.41
C CYS A 37 -5.00 17.56 1.70
N PRO A 38 -4.05 16.66 1.40
CA PRO A 38 -4.36 15.37 0.82
C PRO A 38 -5.12 14.49 1.82
N VAL A 39 -6.00 13.63 1.32
CA VAL A 39 -6.73 12.66 2.15
C VAL A 39 -6.18 11.27 1.85
N ALA A 40 -5.79 10.54 2.90
CA ALA A 40 -5.27 9.19 2.81
C ALA A 40 -6.12 8.22 3.63
N ILE A 41 -6.51 7.10 3.02
CA ILE A 41 -7.14 5.97 3.69
C ILE A 41 -6.13 4.83 3.71
N PHE A 42 -5.87 4.30 4.90
CA PHE A 42 -4.88 3.24 5.11
C PHE A 42 -5.54 1.92 5.48
N GLU A 43 -5.05 0.85 4.88
CA GLU A 43 -5.32 -0.52 5.27
C GLU A 43 -4.00 -1.20 5.66
N HIS A 44 -4.04 -1.95 6.75
CA HIS A 44 -2.89 -2.68 7.26
C HIS A 44 -3.13 -4.19 7.13
N SER A 45 -2.08 -4.91 6.76
CA SER A 45 -2.09 -6.36 6.88
C SER A 45 -2.05 -6.80 8.33
N ARG A 46 -2.21 -8.11 8.55
CA ARG A 46 -1.70 -8.72 9.79
C ARG A 46 -0.19 -8.52 9.90
N GLU A 47 0.33 -8.75 11.09
CA GLU A 47 1.75 -8.81 11.38
C GLU A 47 2.37 -10.13 10.91
N TYR A 48 3.64 -10.08 10.49
CA TYR A 48 4.43 -11.24 10.07
C TYR A 48 5.79 -11.23 10.77
N ASP A 49 6.13 -12.32 11.44
CA ASP A 49 7.43 -12.44 12.10
C ASP A 49 8.51 -12.85 11.08
N GLU A 50 9.54 -12.02 10.90
CA GLU A 50 10.60 -12.26 9.91
C GLU A 50 11.33 -13.60 10.10
N SER A 51 11.49 -14.04 11.35
CA SER A 51 12.22 -15.27 11.68
C SER A 51 11.44 -16.54 11.30
N THR A 52 10.12 -16.45 11.17
CA THR A 52 9.25 -17.62 10.94
C THR A 52 8.46 -17.57 9.65
N GLU A 53 8.23 -16.36 9.09
CA GLU A 53 7.34 -16.15 7.94
C GLU A 53 8.04 -15.53 6.73
N ILE A 54 9.36 -15.63 6.64
CA ILE A 54 10.17 -15.01 5.57
C ILE A 54 9.69 -15.34 4.14
N GLU A 55 9.24 -16.57 3.88
CA GLU A 55 8.73 -16.96 2.56
C GLU A 55 7.45 -16.18 2.21
N THR A 56 6.56 -16.00 3.19
CA THR A 56 5.31 -15.25 3.03
C THR A 56 5.61 -13.78 2.81
N ILE A 57 6.49 -13.20 3.61
CA ILE A 57 6.96 -11.81 3.47
C ILE A 57 7.51 -11.57 2.06
N LEU A 58 8.38 -12.45 1.57
CA LEU A 58 8.97 -12.34 0.23
C LEU A 58 7.92 -12.45 -0.88
N LYS A 59 6.93 -13.35 -0.75
CA LYS A 59 5.83 -13.47 -1.72
C LYS A 59 4.97 -12.20 -1.76
N ILE A 60 4.69 -11.60 -0.61
CA ILE A 60 3.93 -10.34 -0.54
C ILE A 60 4.73 -9.22 -1.22
N LEU A 61 6.02 -9.07 -0.90
CA LEU A 61 6.88 -8.07 -1.53
C LEU A 61 6.93 -8.21 -3.06
N LYS A 62 7.09 -9.45 -3.56
CA LYS A 62 7.04 -9.72 -5.00
C LYS A 62 5.71 -9.30 -5.61
N SER A 63 4.60 -9.68 -4.99
CA SER A 63 3.27 -9.32 -5.48
C SER A 63 3.03 -7.80 -5.48
N ILE A 64 3.61 -7.05 -4.54
CA ILE A 64 3.56 -5.58 -4.53
C ILE A 64 4.35 -5.02 -5.70
N VAL A 65 5.60 -5.47 -5.91
CA VAL A 65 6.46 -5.00 -7.00
C VAL A 65 5.85 -5.30 -8.36
N GLU A 66 5.29 -6.50 -8.57
CA GLU A 66 4.57 -6.89 -9.80
C GLU A 66 3.30 -6.08 -10.07
N ARG A 67 2.77 -5.37 -9.05
CA ARG A 67 1.61 -4.48 -9.21
C ARG A 67 2.01 -3.06 -9.59
N ILE A 68 3.25 -2.68 -9.30
CA ILE A 68 3.80 -1.36 -9.55
C ILE A 68 4.45 -1.28 -10.94
N TYR A 69 4.99 -2.41 -11.45
CA TYR A 69 5.66 -2.52 -12.76
C TYR A 69 4.87 -3.38 -13.74
#